data_AF-A0AAX6MT94-F1
#
_entry.id   AF-A0AAX6MT94-F1
#
_cell.length_a   1.000
_cell.length_b   1.000
_cell.length_c   1.000
_cell.angle_alpha   90.00
_cell.angle_beta   90.00
_cell.angle_gamma   90.00
#
_symmetry.space_group_name_H-M   'P 1'
#
loop_
_entity.id
_entity.type
_entity.pdbx_description
1 polymer ?
#
loop_
_entity_poly.entity_id
_entity_poly.type
_entity_poly.pdbx_seq_one_letter_code
_entity_poly.pdbx_strand_id
1 'polypeptide(L)'
;MKRFGILLRVIAILNTCQALSIGTPAKDTTGVQNGTSSMYAMSLDEETRFQPGGFVPGKPVPDDPSVNASRWEIPVSHMSCTVWHNIQDADFVNSTQKMIAWSDKGNHIDGRSLHIESRGSAAVYLCNCKKHFQDSAPANEMWEFYKLIVVYCGKNRSGWIFSKKWEKGYALAYREYVINNGVQMYLCPPGCVRHNPN
;
A
#
# COMPACT_ATOMS: atom_id res chain seq x y z
N MET A 1 31.64 57.95 7.56
CA MET A 1 32.87 57.36 8.14
C MET A 1 32.48 56.14 8.97
N LYS A 2 33.24 55.03 8.85
CA LYS A 2 33.17 53.73 9.59
C LYS A 2 31.90 52.89 9.29
N ARG A 3 31.87 51.84 8.44
CA ARG A 3 32.69 50.63 8.15
C ARG A 3 32.66 49.50 9.22
N PHE A 4 32.35 48.29 8.72
CA PHE A 4 32.56 46.91 9.22
C PHE A 4 31.63 46.38 10.33
N GLY A 5 31.18 45.13 10.33
CA GLY A 5 31.52 44.00 9.46
C GLY A 5 30.60 42.80 9.70
N ILE A 6 30.40 42.04 8.61
CA ILE A 6 29.72 40.75 8.53
C ILE A 6 30.61 39.70 9.20
N LEU A 7 30.06 38.89 10.10
CA LEU A 7 30.73 37.69 10.60
C LEU A 7 29.92 36.45 10.17
N LEU A 8 30.34 35.84 9.06
CA LEU A 8 30.03 34.44 8.76
C LEU A 8 30.74 33.56 9.78
N ARG A 9 30.00 32.68 10.47
CA ARG A 9 30.59 31.50 11.12
C ARG A 9 30.30 30.28 10.26
N VAL A 10 31.33 29.86 9.55
CA VAL A 10 31.49 28.52 8.97
C VAL A 10 31.79 27.58 10.15
N ILE A 11 30.95 26.57 10.37
CA ILE A 11 31.31 25.42 11.22
C ILE A 11 31.16 24.16 10.35
N ALA A 12 32.28 23.47 10.23
CA ALA A 12 32.50 22.31 9.39
C ALA A 12 31.67 21.09 9.82
N ILE A 13 31.15 20.39 8.82
CA ILE A 13 30.52 19.07 8.94
C ILE A 13 31.66 18.06 9.10
N LEU A 14 31.87 17.57 10.32
CA LEU A 14 32.76 16.44 10.57
C LEU A 14 32.04 15.14 10.22
N ASN A 15 32.54 14.52 9.17
CA ASN A 15 32.18 13.24 8.62
C ASN A 15 32.73 12.13 9.54
N THR A 16 31.88 11.39 10.22
CA THR A 16 32.27 10.13 10.87
C THR A 16 31.43 8.99 10.33
N CYS A 17 31.97 8.33 9.30
CA CYS A 17 31.59 6.96 8.95
C CYS A 17 31.93 6.06 10.15
N GLN A 18 30.92 5.57 10.86
CA GLN A 18 31.06 4.40 11.70
C GLN A 18 30.38 3.23 11.00
N ALA A 19 31.21 2.39 10.38
CA ALA A 19 30.82 1.07 9.91
C ALA A 19 30.68 0.15 11.14
N LEU A 20 29.45 -0.27 11.44
CA LEU A 20 29.21 -1.28 12.45
C LEU A 20 29.45 -2.67 11.82
N SER A 21 30.60 -3.27 12.12
CA SER A 21 30.90 -4.67 11.83
C SER A 21 30.26 -5.54 12.91
N ILE A 22 29.21 -6.29 12.58
CA ILE A 22 28.65 -7.31 13.46
C ILE A 22 29.29 -8.65 13.08
N GLY A 23 30.09 -9.19 14.00
CA GLY A 23 30.66 -10.53 13.87
C GLY A 23 29.59 -11.62 13.98
N THR A 24 29.69 -12.61 13.11
CA THR A 24 28.95 -13.87 13.20
C THR A 24 29.62 -14.79 14.22
N PRO A 25 28.86 -15.42 15.13
CA PRO A 25 29.27 -16.67 15.72
C PRO A 25 28.56 -17.85 15.03
N ALA A 26 29.36 -18.89 14.84
CA ALA A 26 29.00 -20.12 14.16
C ALA A 26 27.91 -20.94 14.87
N LYS A 27 27.12 -21.56 14.01
CA LYS A 27 26.21 -22.71 14.13
C LYS A 27 26.59 -23.73 15.22
N ASP A 28 25.61 -24.09 16.05
CA ASP A 28 25.47 -25.47 16.54
C ASP A 28 24.00 -25.84 16.81
N THR A 29 23.73 -27.14 16.81
CA THR A 29 22.50 -27.79 16.34
C THR A 29 21.58 -28.26 17.48
N THR A 30 20.29 -28.46 17.14
CA THR A 30 19.24 -29.30 17.78
C THR A 30 18.19 -28.62 18.68
N GLY A 31 16.92 -28.77 18.28
CA GLY A 31 15.75 -28.37 19.08
C GLY A 31 14.48 -28.24 18.23
N VAL A 32 13.78 -29.35 18.04
CA VAL A 32 12.49 -29.47 17.35
C VAL A 32 11.41 -28.63 18.05
N GLN A 33 10.74 -27.73 17.31
CA GLN A 33 9.33 -27.38 17.56
C GLN A 33 8.57 -27.16 16.25
N ASN A 34 7.54 -27.99 16.06
CA ASN A 34 6.52 -27.86 15.03
C ASN A 34 5.71 -26.58 15.24
N GLY A 35 5.54 -25.79 14.18
CA GLY A 35 4.72 -24.59 14.19
C GLY A 35 4.74 -23.90 12.83
N THR A 36 4.03 -24.47 11.86
CA THR A 36 3.92 -23.91 10.51
C THR A 36 3.07 -22.63 10.54
N SER A 37 3.71 -21.48 10.67
CA SER A 37 3.16 -20.19 10.24
C SER A 37 3.96 -19.71 9.04
N SER A 38 3.37 -19.82 7.86
CA SER A 38 3.92 -19.27 6.62
C SER A 38 3.80 -17.74 6.68
N MET A 39 4.81 -17.07 7.24
CA MET A 39 4.97 -15.64 7.10
C MET A 39 5.55 -15.36 5.72
N TYR A 40 4.73 -14.80 4.82
CA TYR A 40 5.21 -14.18 3.59
C TYR A 40 6.01 -12.92 3.94
N ALA A 41 7.29 -13.09 4.24
CA ALA A 41 8.26 -12.01 4.21
C ALA A 41 8.60 -11.74 2.73
N MET A 42 8.06 -10.67 2.16
CA MET A 42 8.60 -10.13 0.91
C MET A 42 9.97 -9.54 1.23
N SER A 43 11.01 -10.32 0.91
CA SER A 43 12.42 -9.93 0.96
C SER A 43 12.65 -8.72 0.06
N LEU A 44 13.36 -7.71 0.59
CA LEU A 44 13.65 -6.42 -0.06
C LEU A 44 14.73 -6.49 -1.16
N ASP A 45 15.02 -7.68 -1.68
CA ASP A 45 16.14 -7.98 -2.56
C ASP A 45 15.71 -8.39 -3.99
N GLU A 46 14.42 -8.30 -4.33
CA GLU A 46 13.94 -8.45 -5.72
C GLU A 46 13.81 -7.10 -6.47
N GLU A 47 14.78 -6.19 -6.27
CA GLU A 47 14.86 -4.87 -6.90
C GLU A 47 15.55 -4.87 -8.28
N THR A 48 15.59 -6.00 -9.00
CA THR A 48 16.33 -6.07 -10.29
C THR A 48 15.58 -6.66 -11.49
N ARG A 49 14.24 -6.66 -11.50
CA ARG A 49 13.50 -7.06 -12.72
C ARG A 49 12.36 -6.14 -13.18
N PHE A 50 12.46 -4.85 -12.86
CA PHE A 50 11.77 -3.80 -13.62
C PHE A 50 12.79 -2.93 -14.33
N GLN A 51 13.21 -3.37 -15.53
CA GLN A 51 13.66 -2.39 -16.51
C GLN A 51 12.43 -1.77 -17.16
N PRO A 52 12.34 -0.43 -17.29
CA PRO A 52 11.34 0.19 -18.15
C PRO A 52 11.72 -0.17 -19.59
N GLY A 53 11.13 -1.25 -20.10
CA GLY A 53 11.29 -1.66 -21.49
C GLY A 53 10.83 -0.52 -22.39
N GLY A 54 11.79 0.08 -23.09
CA GLY A 54 11.52 1.03 -24.15
C GLY A 54 10.55 0.41 -25.15
N PHE A 55 9.48 1.13 -25.45
CA PHE A 55 8.55 0.76 -26.50
C PHE A 55 9.28 0.87 -27.85
N VAL A 56 9.75 -0.26 -28.38
CA VAL A 56 10.23 -0.35 -29.77
C VAL A 56 9.06 -0.87 -30.61
N PRO A 57 8.50 -0.06 -31.52
CA PRO A 57 7.41 -0.52 -32.36
C PRO A 57 7.98 -1.44 -33.46
N GLY A 58 7.48 -2.67 -33.53
CA GLY A 58 7.56 -3.49 -34.74
C GLY A 58 8.48 -4.72 -34.69
N LYS A 59 8.22 -5.68 -33.81
CA LYS A 59 8.41 -7.12 -34.10
C LYS A 59 7.34 -7.97 -33.41
N PRO A 60 6.73 -8.96 -34.08
CA PRO A 60 5.81 -9.89 -33.44
C PRO A 60 6.63 -10.84 -32.55
N VAL A 61 6.29 -10.90 -31.26
CA VAL A 61 6.79 -11.91 -30.34
C VAL A 61 6.02 -13.21 -30.62
N PRO A 62 6.68 -14.38 -30.70
CA PRO A 62 6.01 -15.65 -30.97
C PRO A 62 5.02 -15.99 -29.87
N ASP A 63 3.84 -16.47 -30.26
CA ASP A 63 2.76 -16.89 -29.37
C ASP A 63 3.24 -18.04 -28.46
N ASP A 64 3.58 -17.73 -27.21
CA ASP A 64 3.73 -18.75 -26.15
C ASP A 64 2.33 -19.09 -25.61
N PRO A 65 1.84 -20.33 -25.80
CA PRO A 65 0.49 -20.71 -25.41
C PRO A 65 0.33 -20.96 -23.89
N SER A 66 1.28 -20.57 -23.03
CA SER A 66 1.28 -20.94 -21.61
C SER A 66 0.95 -19.85 -20.58
N VAL A 67 0.65 -18.61 -20.97
CA VAL A 67 0.25 -17.55 -20.01
C VAL A 67 -1.27 -17.39 -19.98
N ASN A 68 -1.97 -18.43 -19.53
CA ASN A 68 -3.35 -18.32 -19.06
C ASN A 68 -3.40 -18.39 -17.53
N ALA A 69 -2.43 -17.73 -16.87
CA ALA A 69 -2.66 -17.24 -15.53
C ALA A 69 -3.71 -16.13 -15.68
N SER A 70 -4.96 -16.44 -15.34
CA SER A 70 -6.02 -15.45 -15.18
C SER A 70 -5.47 -14.32 -14.30
N ARG A 71 -4.99 -13.26 -14.95
CA ARG A 71 -4.40 -12.08 -14.31
C ARG A 71 -5.54 -11.48 -13.51
N TRP A 72 -5.50 -11.66 -12.20
CA TRP A 72 -6.43 -11.00 -11.30
C TRP A 72 -6.16 -9.51 -11.46
N GLU A 73 -7.11 -8.81 -12.09
CA GLU A 73 -7.03 -7.40 -12.41
C GLU A 73 -8.31 -6.71 -11.93
N ILE A 74 -8.18 -5.69 -11.10
CA ILE A 74 -9.26 -4.83 -10.65
C ILE A 74 -9.82 -4.12 -11.88
N PRO A 75 -11.10 -4.32 -12.24
CA PRO A 75 -11.70 -3.61 -13.35
C PRO A 75 -11.99 -2.16 -12.93
N VAL A 76 -10.97 -1.32 -13.00
CA VAL A 76 -11.02 0.06 -12.55
C VAL A 76 -11.99 0.86 -13.42
N SER A 77 -12.95 1.51 -12.77
CA SER A 77 -13.86 2.46 -13.43
C SER A 77 -13.43 3.91 -13.19
N HIS A 78 -12.92 4.21 -11.99
CA HIS A 78 -12.48 5.54 -11.59
C HIS A 78 -11.29 5.39 -10.65
N MET A 79 -10.35 6.32 -10.71
CA MET A 79 -9.25 6.43 -9.77
C MET A 79 -8.83 7.89 -9.66
N SER A 80 -8.28 8.28 -8.52
CA SER A 80 -7.71 9.62 -8.35
C SER A 80 -6.66 9.63 -7.25
N CYS A 81 -5.76 10.59 -7.33
CA CYS A 81 -4.76 10.85 -6.30
C CYS A 81 -5.28 11.89 -5.32
N THR A 82 -4.94 11.73 -4.05
CA THR A 82 -5.27 12.71 -3.02
C THR A 82 -4.05 13.57 -2.67
N VAL A 83 -4.31 14.67 -1.97
CA VAL A 83 -3.28 15.70 -1.72
C VAL A 83 -2.18 15.26 -0.75
N TRP A 84 -2.36 14.16 -0.01
CA TRP A 84 -1.40 13.72 0.98
C TRP A 84 -0.18 13.03 0.35
N HIS A 85 0.99 13.54 0.71
CA HIS A 85 2.30 13.10 0.26
C HIS A 85 3.22 12.80 1.45
N ASN A 86 4.37 12.19 1.18
CA ASN A 86 5.39 11.82 2.18
C ASN A 86 4.89 10.85 3.25
N ILE A 87 3.87 10.05 2.93
CA ILE A 87 3.47 8.93 3.78
C ILE A 87 4.50 7.83 3.59
N GLN A 88 5.01 7.25 4.67
CA GLN A 88 6.05 6.23 4.57
C GLN A 88 5.52 5.00 3.83
N ASP A 89 6.28 4.53 2.83
CA ASP A 89 5.99 3.32 2.07
C ASP A 89 5.70 2.12 2.99
N ALA A 90 6.51 1.96 4.04
CA ALA A 90 6.35 0.93 5.05
C ALA A 90 5.02 1.03 5.80
N ASP A 91 4.50 2.24 6.05
CA ASP A 91 3.21 2.42 6.72
C ASP A 91 2.06 1.97 5.80
N PHE A 92 2.15 2.23 4.49
CA PHE A 92 1.17 1.72 3.53
C PHE A 92 1.24 0.20 3.42
N VAL A 93 2.43 -0.38 3.24
CA VAL A 93 2.63 -1.83 3.16
C VAL A 93 2.09 -2.52 4.42
N ASN A 94 2.42 -2.01 5.60
CA ASN A 94 1.95 -2.57 6.87
C ASN A 94 0.43 -2.43 7.03
N SER A 95 -0.15 -1.30 6.63
CA SER A 95 -1.61 -1.11 6.67
C SER A 95 -2.33 -2.07 5.72
N THR A 96 -1.76 -2.30 4.54
CA THR A 96 -2.29 -3.24 3.54
C THR A 96 -2.20 -4.68 4.05
N GLN A 97 -1.05 -5.08 4.61
CA GLN A 97 -0.89 -6.39 5.25
C GLN A 97 -1.87 -6.60 6.40
N LYS A 98 -2.16 -5.58 7.20
CA LYS A 98 -3.18 -5.66 8.25
C LYS A 98 -4.58 -5.91 7.68
N MET A 99 -4.95 -5.23 6.60
CA MET A 99 -6.24 -5.44 5.91
C MET A 99 -6.35 -6.89 5.40
N ILE A 100 -5.28 -7.41 4.79
CA ILE A 100 -5.20 -8.79 4.31
C ILE A 100 -5.33 -9.77 5.49
N ALA A 101 -4.52 -9.60 6.53
CA ALA A 101 -4.55 -10.47 7.70
C ALA A 101 -5.89 -10.43 8.46
N TRP A 102 -6.60 -9.30 8.43
CA TRP A 102 -7.96 -9.21 8.93
C TRP A 102 -8.92 -10.06 8.08
N SER A 103 -8.84 -9.95 6.74
CA SER A 103 -9.65 -10.74 5.81
C SER A 103 -9.35 -12.25 5.89
N ASP A 104 -8.08 -12.65 5.99
CA ASP A 104 -7.64 -14.05 6.06
C ASP A 104 -8.14 -14.78 7.31
N LYS A 105 -8.49 -14.04 8.37
CA LYS A 105 -9.17 -14.59 9.56
C LYS A 105 -10.64 -14.94 9.31
N GLY A 106 -11.14 -14.76 8.09
CA GLY A 106 -12.54 -14.96 7.74
C GLY A 106 -13.43 -13.78 8.09
N ASN A 107 -12.87 -12.57 8.24
CA ASN A 107 -13.71 -11.38 8.39
C ASN A 107 -14.19 -10.88 7.03
N HIS A 108 -15.32 -10.16 7.04
CA HIS A 108 -15.97 -9.64 5.85
C HIS A 108 -16.50 -8.22 6.11
N ILE A 109 -16.64 -7.44 5.04
CA ILE A 109 -17.26 -6.12 5.05
C ILE A 109 -18.72 -6.31 4.63
N ASP A 110 -19.64 -5.92 5.51
CA ASP A 110 -21.07 -5.91 5.19
C ASP A 110 -21.40 -5.05 3.98
N GLY A 111 -22.50 -5.39 3.32
CA GLY A 111 -23.01 -4.60 2.21
C GLY A 111 -23.33 -3.18 2.64
N ARG A 112 -22.89 -2.19 1.86
CA ARG A 112 -22.99 -0.76 2.15
C ARG A 112 -22.26 -0.35 3.44
N SER A 113 -21.10 -0.94 3.66
CA SER A 113 -20.21 -0.66 4.79
C SER A 113 -18.77 -0.45 4.30
N LEU A 114 -17.88 -0.11 5.23
CA LEU A 114 -16.46 -0.01 4.98
C LEU A 114 -15.68 -0.63 6.14
N HIS A 115 -14.45 -1.06 5.86
CA HIS A 115 -13.48 -1.44 6.87
C HIS A 115 -12.20 -0.64 6.71
N ILE A 116 -11.54 -0.34 7.83
CA ILE A 116 -10.33 0.49 7.89
C ILE A 116 -9.27 -0.27 8.67
N GLU A 117 -8.06 -0.31 8.12
CA GLU A 117 -6.86 -0.67 8.85
C GLU A 117 -5.85 0.45 8.78
N SER A 118 -5.04 0.59 9.83
CA SER A 118 -4.02 1.64 9.89
C SER A 118 -2.76 1.19 10.62
N ARG A 119 -1.64 1.80 10.22
CA ARG A 119 -0.33 1.70 10.85
C ARG A 119 0.42 3.01 10.64
N GLY A 120 1.03 3.53 11.70
CA GLY A 120 1.80 4.77 11.65
C GLY A 120 0.97 5.93 11.12
N SER A 121 1.45 6.54 10.04
CA SER A 121 0.83 7.67 9.35
C SER A 121 -0.17 7.29 8.26
N ALA A 122 -0.27 6.00 7.91
CA ALA A 122 -1.11 5.51 6.82
C ALA A 122 -2.39 4.83 7.32
N ALA A 123 -3.43 4.93 6.51
CA ALA A 123 -4.63 4.11 6.59
C ALA A 123 -4.97 3.54 5.22
N VAL A 124 -5.40 2.28 5.22
CA VAL A 124 -6.03 1.59 4.11
C VAL A 124 -7.49 1.41 4.46
N TYR A 125 -8.38 1.74 3.53
CA TYR A 125 -9.79 1.41 3.72
C TYR A 125 -10.41 0.82 2.45
N LEU A 126 -11.41 -0.02 2.70
CA LEU A 126 -12.12 -0.76 1.67
C LEU A 126 -13.63 -0.52 1.87
N CYS A 127 -14.29 -0.09 0.81
CA CYS A 127 -15.71 0.19 0.75
C CYS A 127 -16.42 -0.93 -0.01
N ASN A 128 -17.42 -1.55 0.61
CA ASN A 128 -18.32 -2.48 -0.07
C ASN A 128 -19.63 -1.77 -0.38
N CYS A 129 -19.86 -1.42 -1.65
CA CYS A 129 -21.06 -0.71 -2.09
C CYS A 129 -22.22 -1.65 -2.48
N LYS A 130 -22.01 -2.97 -2.41
CA LYS A 130 -23.06 -3.95 -2.67
C LYS A 130 -24.20 -3.77 -1.66
N LYS A 131 -25.45 -3.89 -2.09
CA LYS A 131 -26.61 -3.63 -1.22
C LYS A 131 -26.79 -4.65 -0.09
N HIS A 132 -26.50 -5.92 -0.36
CA HIS A 132 -26.85 -7.06 0.50
C HIS A 132 -25.73 -8.08 0.69
N PHE A 133 -24.66 -8.02 -0.10
CA PHE A 133 -23.62 -9.04 -0.11
C PHE A 133 -22.42 -8.56 0.68
N GLN A 134 -21.87 -9.46 1.50
CA GLN A 134 -20.59 -9.26 2.16
C GLN A 134 -19.44 -9.42 1.15
N ASP A 135 -18.30 -8.84 1.48
CA ASP A 135 -17.09 -8.90 0.66
C ASP A 135 -15.84 -9.01 1.53
N SER A 136 -14.76 -9.53 0.99
CA SER A 136 -13.49 -9.73 1.69
C SER A 136 -12.40 -8.82 1.11
N ALA A 137 -11.16 -8.93 1.59
CA ALA A 137 -10.01 -8.20 1.08
C ALA A 137 -8.88 -9.18 0.73
N PRO A 138 -9.01 -9.98 -0.34
CA PRO A 138 -8.04 -11.03 -0.63
C PRO A 138 -6.68 -10.44 -1.01
N ALA A 139 -5.61 -11.16 -0.66
CA ALA A 139 -4.24 -10.64 -0.76
C ALA A 139 -3.85 -10.15 -2.17
N ASN A 140 -4.21 -10.91 -3.20
CA ASN A 140 -3.95 -10.56 -4.60
C ASN A 140 -4.59 -9.22 -4.99
N GLU A 141 -5.85 -9.01 -4.60
CA GLU A 141 -6.60 -7.78 -4.85
C GLU A 141 -5.99 -6.58 -4.14
N MET A 142 -5.62 -6.74 -2.87
CA MET A 142 -5.05 -5.66 -2.07
C MET A 142 -3.67 -5.22 -2.56
N TRP A 143 -2.83 -6.16 -3.00
CA TRP A 143 -1.52 -5.84 -3.57
C TRP A 143 -1.61 -5.23 -4.96
N GLU A 144 -2.57 -5.68 -5.77
CA GLU A 144 -2.82 -5.07 -7.07
C GLU A 144 -3.30 -3.61 -6.90
N PHE A 145 -4.24 -3.38 -5.99
CA PHE A 145 -4.67 -2.04 -5.59
C PHE A 145 -3.48 -1.16 -5.20
N TYR A 146 -2.62 -1.64 -4.29
CA TYR A 146 -1.42 -0.92 -3.84
C TYR A 146 -0.52 -0.54 -5.03
N LYS A 147 -0.25 -1.51 -5.92
CA LYS A 147 0.56 -1.31 -7.12
C LYS A 147 -0.06 -0.25 -8.05
N LEU A 148 -1.37 -0.30 -8.29
CA LEU A 148 -2.06 0.66 -9.14
C LEU A 148 -1.93 2.09 -8.58
N ILE A 149 -2.07 2.28 -7.28
CA ILE A 149 -1.86 3.60 -6.65
C ILE A 149 -0.41 4.07 -6.82
N VAL A 150 0.58 3.21 -6.55
CA VAL A 150 2.00 3.58 -6.70
C VAL A 150 2.33 3.97 -8.14
N VAL A 151 1.80 3.25 -9.13
CA VAL A 151 2.01 3.54 -10.56
C VAL A 151 1.30 4.84 -10.97
N TYR A 152 0.05 5.05 -10.54
CA TYR A 152 -0.76 6.17 -10.99
C TYR A 152 -0.44 7.48 -10.24
N CYS A 153 -0.29 7.41 -8.92
CA CYS A 153 -0.05 8.57 -8.07
C CYS A 153 1.42 8.82 -7.73
N GLY A 154 2.27 7.82 -7.92
CA GLY A 154 3.67 7.84 -7.49
C GLY A 154 3.85 7.28 -6.08
N LYS A 155 5.09 6.93 -5.75
CA LYS A 155 5.47 6.40 -4.44
C LYS A 155 5.17 7.42 -3.32
N ASN A 156 4.84 6.92 -2.13
CA ASN A 156 4.54 7.73 -0.92
C ASN A 156 3.38 8.72 -1.11
N ARG A 157 2.48 8.47 -2.06
CA ARG A 157 1.29 9.28 -2.31
C ARG A 157 0.02 8.51 -1.97
N SER A 158 -0.99 9.27 -1.58
CA SER A 158 -2.33 8.79 -1.28
C SER A 158 -3.22 8.82 -2.53
N GLY A 159 -4.24 7.97 -2.55
CA GLY A 159 -5.19 7.90 -3.66
C GLY A 159 -6.25 6.82 -3.44
N TRP A 160 -7.20 6.77 -4.37
CA TRP A 160 -8.30 5.82 -4.33
C TRP A 160 -8.61 5.24 -5.70
N ILE A 161 -9.22 4.05 -5.69
CA ILE A 161 -9.67 3.32 -6.86
C ILE A 161 -11.10 2.87 -6.60
N PHE A 162 -11.94 2.93 -7.62
CA PHE A 162 -13.30 2.39 -7.60
C PHE A 162 -13.55 1.46 -8.78
N SER A 163 -14.03 0.26 -8.47
CA SER A 163 -14.51 -0.73 -9.42
C SER A 163 -16.04 -0.72 -9.43
N LYS A 164 -16.64 -0.17 -10.50
CA LYS A 164 -18.10 -0.23 -10.69
C LYS A 164 -18.57 -1.67 -10.89
N LYS A 165 -17.77 -2.52 -11.56
CA LYS A 165 -18.12 -3.93 -11.83
C LYS A 165 -18.17 -4.75 -10.55
N TRP A 166 -17.30 -4.47 -9.58
CA TRP A 166 -17.30 -5.16 -8.29
C TRP A 166 -18.08 -4.42 -7.21
N GLU A 167 -18.57 -3.21 -7.51
CA GLU A 167 -19.21 -2.29 -6.56
C GLU A 167 -18.33 -2.06 -5.31
N LYS A 168 -17.04 -1.81 -5.54
CA LYS A 168 -16.01 -1.82 -4.50
C LYS A 168 -15.04 -0.66 -4.64
N GLY A 169 -14.73 -0.01 -3.52
CA GLY A 169 -13.80 1.12 -3.44
C GLY A 169 -12.62 0.82 -2.54
N TYR A 170 -11.45 1.31 -2.90
CA TYR A 170 -10.18 1.09 -2.20
C TYR A 170 -9.49 2.43 -2.04
N ALA A 171 -8.80 2.64 -0.93
CA ALA A 171 -8.02 3.85 -0.76
C ALA A 171 -6.83 3.70 0.19
N LEU A 172 -5.79 4.46 -0.13
CA LEU A 172 -4.62 4.73 0.70
C LEU A 172 -4.69 6.20 1.08
N ALA A 173 -4.71 6.50 2.36
CA ALA A 173 -4.87 7.86 2.85
C ALA A 173 -4.02 8.12 4.09
N TYR A 174 -3.87 9.41 4.42
CA TYR A 174 -3.28 9.82 5.68
C TYR A 174 -4.20 9.43 6.84
N ARG A 175 -3.66 8.76 7.85
CA ARG A 175 -4.44 8.17 8.94
C ARG A 175 -5.29 9.19 9.68
N GLU A 176 -4.73 10.35 10.00
CA GLU A 176 -5.46 11.38 10.75
C GLU A 176 -6.66 11.90 9.95
N TYR A 177 -6.52 12.05 8.63
CA TYR A 177 -7.64 12.41 7.76
C TYR A 177 -8.76 11.37 7.85
N VAL A 178 -8.42 10.07 7.82
CA VAL A 178 -9.43 8.99 7.88
C VAL A 178 -10.13 8.93 9.23
N ILE A 179 -9.39 9.09 10.33
CA ILE A 179 -9.94 9.00 11.69
C ILE A 179 -10.75 10.26 12.04
N ASN A 180 -10.26 11.45 11.71
CA ASN A 180 -10.88 12.71 12.11
C ASN A 180 -12.11 13.06 11.29
N ASN A 181 -12.22 12.57 10.06
CA ASN A 181 -13.39 12.91 9.22
C ASN A 181 -14.68 12.22 9.66
N GLY A 182 -14.66 11.33 10.67
CA GLY A 182 -15.77 10.97 11.58
C GLY A 182 -17.05 10.37 10.96
N VAL A 183 -17.30 10.58 9.67
CA VAL A 183 -18.46 10.15 8.93
C VAL A 183 -17.93 9.30 7.78
N GLN A 184 -17.98 7.99 8.00
CA GLN A 184 -17.61 6.94 7.05
C GLN A 184 -18.18 7.18 5.64
N MET A 185 -19.30 7.90 5.53
CA MET A 185 -19.93 8.26 4.26
C MET A 185 -19.06 9.10 3.31
N TYR A 186 -18.14 9.93 3.83
CA TYR A 186 -17.31 10.80 2.99
C TYR A 186 -16.03 10.12 2.49
N LEU A 187 -15.71 8.93 3.01
CA LEU A 187 -14.57 8.16 2.56
C LEU A 187 -14.90 7.34 1.32
N CYS A 188 -16.14 6.88 1.21
CA CYS A 188 -16.61 6.07 0.09
C CYS A 188 -17.38 6.92 -0.94
N PRO A 189 -17.56 6.43 -2.18
CA PRO A 189 -18.39 7.10 -3.17
C PRO A 189 -19.80 7.44 -2.61
N PRO A 190 -20.41 8.57 -3.03
CA PRO A 190 -21.74 8.95 -2.56
C PRO A 190 -22.77 7.83 -2.72
N GLY A 191 -23.53 7.56 -1.65
CA GLY A 191 -24.55 6.52 -1.63
C GLY A 191 -24.04 5.08 -1.45
N CYS A 192 -22.72 4.86 -1.44
CA CYS A 192 -22.11 3.55 -1.21
C CYS A 192 -22.42 3.02 0.20
N VAL A 193 -21.95 3.75 1.22
CA VAL A 193 -22.10 3.37 2.63
C VAL A 193 -23.41 3.93 3.18
N ARG A 194 -24.10 3.15 4.02
CA ARG A 194 -25.31 3.64 4.70
C ARG A 194 -24.95 4.77 5.65
N HIS A 195 -25.75 5.82 5.63
CA HIS A 195 -25.73 6.76 6.74
C HIS A 195 -26.25 6.01 7.97
N ASN A 196 -25.40 5.84 8.98
CA ASN A 196 -25.87 5.56 10.33
C ASN A 196 -26.09 6.94 10.96
N PRO A 197 -27.33 7.46 11.00
CA PRO A 197 -27.64 8.53 11.93
C PRO A 197 -27.56 7.91 13.33
N ASN A 198 -26.40 8.04 13.98
CA ASN A 198 -26.33 7.86 15.42
C ASN A 198 -27.16 8.97 16.09
#